data_AF-A0A9P9G5U5-F1
#
_entry.id   AF-A0A9P9G5U5-F1
#
_cell.length_a   1.000
_cell.length_b   1.000
_cell.length_c   1.000
_cell.angle_alpha   90.00
_cell.angle_beta   90.00
_cell.angle_gamma   90.00
#
_symmetry.space_group_name_H-M   'P 1'
#
loop_
_entity.id
_entity.type
_entity.pdbx_description
1 polymer ?
#
loop_
_entity_poly.entity_id
_entity_poly.type
_entity_poly.pdbx_seq_one_letter_code
_entity_poly.pdbx_strand_id
1 'polypeptide(L)' 'PFVKSDGCNRMKCPLKSCGNMQCYVCSTTCDYNHFGITGKCPLFDNTEERHQMEVESAEQNMKREIMG' A
#
# COMPACT_ATOMS: atom_id res chain seq x y z
N PRO A 1 -5.26 10.27 1.77
CA PRO A 1 -4.82 8.89 2.09
C PRO A 1 -5.84 7.87 1.59
N PHE A 2 -5.39 6.88 0.84
CA PHE A 2 -6.19 5.72 0.44
C PHE A 2 -6.01 4.64 1.49
N VAL A 3 -7.09 4.09 2.03
CA VAL A 3 -7.03 2.97 2.98
C VAL A 3 -7.80 1.81 2.38
N LYS A 4 -7.16 0.65 2.27
CA LYS A 4 -7.78 -0.58 1.80
C LYS A 4 -8.34 -1.32 3.01
N SER A 5 -9.63 -1.68 2.98
CA SER A 5 -10.26 -2.57 3.96
C SER A 5 -10.28 -4.03 3.47
N ASP A 6 -10.57 -4.22 2.19
CA ASP A 6 -10.83 -5.52 1.57
C ASP A 6 -10.45 -5.51 0.08
N GLY A 7 -10.39 -6.70 -0.53
CA GLY A 7 -10.07 -6.88 -1.95
C GLY A 7 -8.57 -6.93 -2.28
N CYS A 8 -8.23 -6.61 -3.54
CA CYS A 8 -6.86 -6.71 -4.05
C CYS A 8 -6.09 -5.38 -3.92
N ASN A 9 -4.76 -5.44 -4.00
CA ASN A 9 -3.87 -4.29 -3.88
C ASN A 9 -3.86 -3.36 -5.09
N ARG A 10 -4.57 -3.70 -6.17
CA ARG A 10 -4.79 -2.81 -7.31
C ARG A 10 -6.01 -1.92 -7.04
N MET A 11 -5.75 -0.70 -6.59
CA MET A 11 -6.78 0.25 -6.15
C MET A 11 -7.05 1.30 -7.23
N LYS A 12 -8.31 1.68 -7.44
CA LYS A 12 -8.70 2.78 -8.32
C LYS A 12 -9.04 4.02 -7.51
N CYS A 13 -8.60 5.20 -7.94
CA CYS A 13 -9.06 6.46 -7.37
C CYS A 13 -10.59 6.58 -7.47
N PRO A 14 -11.33 6.74 -6.35
CA PRO A 14 -12.79 6.79 -6.36
C PRO A 14 -13.31 8.11 -6.92
N LEU A 15 -12.47 9.16 -6.96
CA LEU A 15 -12.83 10.40 -7.61
C LEU A 15 -13.02 10.14 -9.11
N LYS A 16 -14.27 10.31 -9.57
CA LYS A 16 -14.68 10.00 -10.95
C LYS A 16 -13.81 10.67 -12.02
N SER A 17 -13.29 11.87 -11.75
CA SER A 17 -12.44 12.63 -12.67
C SER A 17 -10.97 12.21 -12.67
N CYS A 18 -10.52 11.41 -11.70
CA CYS A 18 -9.11 11.00 -11.60
C CYS A 18 -8.89 9.63 -12.24
N GLY A 19 -9.58 8.60 -11.76
CA GLY A 19 -9.49 7.24 -12.30
C GLY A 19 -8.11 6.56 -12.22
N ASN A 20 -7.11 7.17 -11.57
CA ASN A 20 -5.75 6.62 -11.45
C ASN A 20 -5.76 5.24 -10.77
N MET A 21 -4.94 4.32 -11.28
CA MET A 21 -4.76 2.98 -10.72
C MET A 21 -3.46 2.93 -9.93
N GLN A 22 -3.53 2.61 -8.65
CA GLN A 22 -2.38 2.59 -7.75
C GLN A 22 -2.25 1.27 -7.00
N CYS A 23 -1.01 0.90 -6.70
CA CYS A 23 -0.69 -0.23 -5.84
C CYS A 23 -0.78 0.21 -4.38
N TYR A 24 -1.56 -0.50 -3.57
CA TYR A 24 -1.70 -0.22 -2.14
C TYR A 24 -0.38 -0.39 -1.38
N VAL A 25 0.46 -1.36 -1.79
CA VAL A 25 1.69 -1.74 -1.07
C VAL A 25 2.81 -0.70 -1.23
N CYS A 26 2.99 -0.17 -2.44
CA CYS A 26 4.13 0.72 -2.73
C CYS A 26 3.71 2.12 -3.18
N SER A 27 2.41 2.42 -3.21
CA SER A 27 1.86 3.73 -3.59
C SER A 27 2.26 4.23 -4.98
N THR A 28 2.60 3.32 -5.91
CA THR A 28 2.94 3.67 -7.30
C THR A 28 1.78 3.39 -8.26
N THR A 29 1.72 4.13 -9.37
CA THR A 29 0.77 3.83 -10.47
C THR A 29 1.07 2.46 -11.07
N CYS A 30 0.03 1.64 -11.29
CA CYS A 30 0.21 0.24 -11.67
C CYS A 30 -0.91 -0.31 -12.57
N ASP A 31 -0.62 -1.45 -13.21
CA ASP A 31 -1.58 -2.36 -13.84
C ASP A 31 -1.49 -3.77 -13.19
N TYR A 32 -2.14 -4.78 -13.78
CA TYR A 32 -2.06 -6.15 -13.24
C TYR A 32 -0.68 -6.82 -13.39
N ASN A 33 0.20 -6.34 -14.28
CA ASN A 33 1.55 -6.88 -14.46
C ASN A 33 2.49 -6.49 -13.30
N HIS A 34 2.09 -5.51 -12.48
CA HIS A 34 2.81 -5.14 -11.26
C HIS A 34 2.79 -6.25 -10.19
N PHE A 35 1.85 -7.20 -10.29
CA PHE A 35 1.58 -8.19 -9.26
C PHE A 35 1.94 -9.62 -9.67
N GLY A 36 2.16 -10.49 -8.68
CA GLY A 36 2.39 -11.93 -8.89
C GLY A 36 3.87 -12.32 -8.82
N ILE A 37 4.21 -13.50 -9.35
CA ILE A 37 5.53 -14.14 -9.19
C ILE A 37 6.66 -13.28 -9.75
N THR A 38 6.43 -12.65 -10.91
CA THR A 38 7.39 -11.76 -11.57
C THR A 38 7.14 -10.28 -11.23
N GLY A 39 6.10 -10.00 -10.47
CA GLY A 39 5.71 -8.66 -10.05
C GLY A 39 6.46 -8.20 -8.80
N LYS A 40 6.41 -6.90 -8.51
CA LYS A 40 7.07 -6.29 -7.35
C LYS A 40 6.23 -6.34 -6.07
N CYS A 41 4.92 -6.55 -6.19
CA CYS A 41 4.00 -6.55 -5.05
C CYS A 41 3.00 -7.70 -5.13
N PRO A 42 2.49 -8.19 -3.99
CA PRO A 42 1.45 -9.21 -3.98
C PRO A 42 0.11 -8.61 -4.43
N LEU A 43 -0.70 -9.37 -5.19
CA LEU A 43 -2.04 -8.93 -5.57
C LEU A 43 -3.00 -8.94 -4.38
N PHE A 44 -2.84 -9.91 -3.48
CA PHE A 44 -3.62 -10.05 -2.25
C PHE A 44 -2.67 -10.25 -1.07
N ASP A 45 -3.07 -9.75 0.09
CA ASP A 45 -2.30 -9.85 1.32
C ASP A 45 -3.19 -9.77 2.56
N ASN A 46 -2.58 -9.99 3.73
CA ASN A 46 -3.17 -9.65 5.00
C ASN A 46 -3.06 -8.14 5.22
N THR A 47 -4.16 -7.44 5.02
CA THR A 47 -4.24 -5.98 5.09
C THR A 47 -4.11 -5.46 6.51
N GLU A 48 -4.69 -6.15 7.49
CA GLU A 48 -4.58 -5.77 8.91
C GLU A 48 -3.14 -5.83 9.39
N GLU A 49 -2.46 -6.95 9.11
CA GLU A 49 -1.05 -7.12 9.45
C GLU A 49 -0.17 -6.05 8.77
N ARG A 50 -0.53 -5.62 7.55
CA ARG A 50 0.14 -4.50 6.88
C ARG A 50 0.06 -3.22 7.69
N HIS A 51 -1.16 -2.84 8.04
CA HIS A 51 -1.42 -1.57 8.72
C HIS A 51 -0.70 -1.56 10.07
N GLN A 52 -0.72 -2.69 10.77
CA GLN A 52 0.02 -2.84 12.02
C GLN A 52 1.53 -2.61 11.82
N MET A 53 2.14 -3.26 10.81
CA MET A 53 3.57 -3.04 10.51
C MET A 53 3.88 -1.60 10.09
N GLU A 54 3.00 -0.95 9.33
CA GLU A 54 3.16 0.45 8.91
C GLU A 54 3.14 1.40 10.11
N VAL A 55 2.22 1.20 11.06
CA VAL A 55 2.13 1.98 12.30
C VAL A 55 3.37 1.76 13.17
N GLU A 56 3.78 0.50 13.38
CA GLU A 56 4.96 0.17 14.17
C GLU A 56 6.23 0.75 13.56
N SER A 57 6.39 0.66 12.23
CA SER A 57 7.54 1.22 11.53
C SER A 57 7.58 2.75 11.64
N ALA A 58 6.44 3.42 11.47
CA ALA A 58 6.34 4.87 11.64
C ALA A 58 6.72 5.30 13.07
N GLU A 59 6.21 4.59 14.08
CA GLU A 59 6.54 4.85 15.48
C GLU A 59 8.05 4.65 15.75
N GLN A 60 8.62 3.55 15.26
CA GLN A 60 10.06 3.26 15.42
C GLN A 60 10.94 4.29 14.71
N ASN A 61 10.56 4.73 13.51
CA ASN A 61 11.30 5.74 12.76
C ASN A 61 11.29 7.08 13.49
N MET A 62 10.13 7.53 13.98
CA MET A 62 10.05 8.74 14.80
C MET A 62 10.91 8.66 16.07
N LYS A 63 10.90 7.51 16.77
CA LYS A 63 11.75 7.31 17.95
C LYS A 63 13.24 7.44 17.60
N ARG A 64 13.68 6.88 16.47
CA ARG A 64 15.07 6.98 16.01
C ARG A 64 15.47 8.41 15.67
N GLU A 65 14.60 9.16 15.01
CA GLU A 65 14.84 10.58 14.66
C GLU A 65 14.96 11.48 15.89
N ILE A 66 14.21 11.19 16.96
CA ILE A 66 14.28 11.96 18.22
C ILE A 66 15.51 11.56 19.05
N MET A 67 15.98 10.31 18.92
CA MET A 67 17.12 9.78 19.68
C MET A 67 18.49 9.98 19.01
N GLY A 68 18.52 10.40 17.74
CA GLY A 68 19.74 10.70 16.98
C GLY A 68 20.06 12.19 16.97
#